data_AF-U7NJ19-F1
#
_entry.id   AF-U7NJ19-F1
#
_cell.length_a   1.000
_cell.length_b   1.000
_cell.length_c   1.000
_cell.angle_alpha   90.00
_cell.angle_beta   90.00
_cell.angle_gamma   90.00
#
_symmetry.space_group_name_H-M   'P 1'
#
loop_
_entity.id
_entity.type
_entity.pdbx_description
1 polymer ?
#
loop_
_entity_poly.entity_id
_entity_poly.type
_entity_poly.pdbx_seq_one_letter_code
_entity_poly.pdbx_strand_id
1 'polypeptide(L)'
;MPRNRYRQCPACNTASLDSSSHPSIFDCRLCHGLWFEDGALNQAIAEHHDGVDQYDHEQHLGPALRTSDRLCRRCRVPMTHYQLLAHYTTEIDCCPGCDGVWLDKHEVDQVMQSPQLKQALKDLNQKVSWKSWLFQFLTAMPVEYNVKPHRTPWVTRTLVFLCALVFGVGALSAEANEWIFVNLGLNSDTQSPSHFVLQLLSYQFVHGGLMHLVGNMYFLWIIGDNLEDALGHGAFLALYLFAGIMAALAELLLFDASQGPLLLVGASGSIAALFGLYLMWFRHASLTFMIIVYQKKLAPHWYFLIWSLINLFGMFTAQGGVAWAAHLGGFGLGLLLGYLLRDYVLRKNPLIAMLNQPEAAINR
;
A
#
# COMPACT_ATOMS: atom_id res chain seq x y z
N MET A 1 44.47 0.06 -11.45
CA MET A 1 44.95 -1.33 -11.21
C MET A 1 43.89 -2.30 -11.73
N PRO A 2 44.25 -3.40 -12.42
CA PRO A 2 43.28 -4.18 -13.19
C PRO A 2 42.34 -4.99 -12.28
N ARG A 3 41.02 -4.81 -12.45
CA ARG A 3 39.92 -5.42 -11.67
C ARG A 3 39.82 -6.96 -11.75
N ASN A 4 40.72 -7.64 -12.46
CA ASN A 4 40.60 -9.08 -12.79
C ASN A 4 41.31 -10.06 -11.83
N ARG A 5 41.99 -9.61 -10.77
CA ARG A 5 42.72 -10.52 -9.86
C ARG A 5 41.95 -11.00 -8.62
N TYR A 6 40.68 -10.60 -8.43
CA TYR A 6 39.98 -10.78 -7.15
C TYR A 6 38.77 -11.72 -7.16
N ARG A 7 38.43 -12.33 -8.30
CA ARG A 7 37.26 -13.22 -8.42
C ARG A 7 37.57 -14.65 -8.00
N GLN A 8 38.10 -14.87 -6.79
CA GLN A 8 38.28 -16.22 -6.25
C GLN A 8 37.33 -16.43 -5.08
N CYS A 9 36.69 -17.58 -5.05
CA CYS A 9 35.78 -17.96 -3.98
C CYS A 9 36.54 -18.12 -2.64
N PRO A 10 36.12 -17.41 -1.57
CA PRO A 10 36.71 -17.54 -0.23
C PRO A 10 36.61 -18.95 0.36
N ALA A 11 35.57 -19.72 0.00
CA ALA A 11 35.37 -21.09 0.47
C ALA A 11 36.15 -22.12 -0.35
N CYS A 12 36.08 -22.06 -1.69
CA CYS A 12 36.70 -23.08 -2.56
C CYS A 12 38.19 -22.86 -2.81
N ASN A 13 38.70 -21.67 -2.50
CA ASN A 13 40.08 -21.20 -2.73
C ASN A 13 40.56 -21.13 -4.20
N THR A 14 40.00 -21.94 -5.10
CA THR A 14 40.46 -22.16 -6.48
C THR A 14 39.43 -21.76 -7.53
N ALA A 15 38.14 -21.79 -7.19
CA ALA A 15 37.05 -21.48 -8.10
C ALA A 15 36.98 -19.98 -8.40
N SER A 16 36.74 -19.64 -9.67
CA SER A 16 36.38 -18.28 -10.03
C SER A 16 34.94 -17.95 -9.63
N LEU A 17 34.72 -16.69 -9.27
CA LEU A 17 33.39 -16.15 -9.04
C LEU A 17 32.84 -15.54 -10.34
N ASP A 18 31.62 -15.91 -10.70
CA ASP A 18 30.92 -15.40 -11.88
C ASP A 18 29.92 -14.32 -11.48
N SER A 19 29.61 -13.40 -12.40
CA SER A 19 28.62 -12.37 -12.13
C SER A 19 27.22 -12.96 -12.16
N SER A 20 26.46 -12.70 -11.10
CA SER A 20 25.03 -13.04 -11.05
C SER A 20 24.19 -12.01 -11.84
N SER A 21 22.85 -12.03 -11.65
CA SER A 21 21.94 -11.05 -12.24
C SER A 21 22.16 -9.61 -11.74
N HIS A 22 22.81 -9.42 -10.59
CA HIS A 22 23.15 -8.10 -10.05
C HIS A 22 24.65 -7.80 -10.24
N PRO A 23 25.05 -6.59 -10.70
CA PRO A 23 26.44 -6.29 -11.05
C PRO A 23 27.44 -6.38 -9.89
N SER A 24 26.94 -6.29 -8.65
CA SER A 24 27.75 -6.32 -7.42
C SER A 24 27.66 -7.66 -6.65
N ILE A 25 26.96 -8.66 -7.19
CA ILE A 25 26.78 -9.97 -6.57
C ILE A 25 27.40 -11.04 -7.48
N PHE A 26 28.23 -11.90 -6.90
CA PHE A 26 28.93 -12.94 -7.62
C PHE A 26 28.67 -14.33 -7.03
N ASP A 27 28.48 -15.33 -7.89
CA ASP A 27 28.23 -16.71 -7.50
C ASP A 27 29.45 -17.61 -7.76
N CYS A 28 29.66 -18.59 -6.88
CA CYS A 28 30.65 -19.64 -7.11
C CYS A 28 29.97 -20.87 -7.72
N ARG A 29 30.38 -21.29 -8.92
CA ARG A 29 29.81 -22.50 -9.56
C ARG A 29 30.13 -23.83 -8.85
N LEU A 30 31.12 -23.86 -7.94
CA LEU A 30 31.50 -25.09 -7.23
C LEU A 30 30.74 -25.25 -5.91
N CYS A 31 30.80 -24.26 -5.01
CA CYS A 31 30.11 -24.34 -3.71
C CYS A 31 28.72 -23.70 -3.73
N HIS A 32 28.38 -22.93 -4.76
CA HIS A 32 27.15 -22.13 -4.86
C HIS A 32 26.97 -21.09 -3.76
N GLY A 33 28.06 -20.66 -3.11
CA GLY A 33 28.04 -19.48 -2.24
C GLY A 33 28.03 -18.17 -3.03
N LEU A 34 27.61 -17.10 -2.35
CA LEU A 34 27.44 -15.76 -2.90
C LEU A 34 28.43 -14.79 -2.27
N TRP A 35 29.04 -13.94 -3.10
CA TRP A 35 29.91 -12.85 -2.69
C TRP A 35 29.30 -11.51 -3.08
N PHE A 36 29.22 -10.60 -2.11
CA PHE A 36 28.72 -9.24 -2.28
C PHE A 36 29.90 -8.27 -2.22
N GLU A 37 30.13 -7.51 -3.31
CA GLU A 37 31.21 -6.52 -3.39
C GLU A 37 30.75 -5.11 -3.01
N ASP A 38 31.72 -4.28 -2.61
CA ASP A 38 31.58 -2.83 -2.41
C ASP A 38 30.41 -2.45 -1.49
N GLY A 39 30.23 -3.26 -0.43
CA GLY A 39 29.13 -3.07 0.51
C GLY A 39 27.75 -3.28 -0.10
N ALA A 40 27.60 -3.98 -1.24
CA ALA A 40 26.31 -4.12 -1.91
C ALA A 40 25.20 -4.74 -1.05
N LEU A 41 25.54 -5.69 -0.16
CA LEU A 41 24.57 -6.20 0.82
C LEU A 41 24.15 -5.09 1.78
N ASN A 42 25.09 -4.26 2.21
CA ASN A 42 24.88 -3.19 3.15
C ASN A 42 24.19 -1.99 2.51
N GLN A 43 24.47 -1.70 1.24
CA GLN A 43 23.75 -0.74 0.44
C GLN A 43 22.30 -1.22 0.25
N ALA A 44 22.10 -2.51 -0.02
CA ALA A 44 20.77 -3.09 -0.03
C ALA A 44 20.08 -3.00 1.33
N ILE A 45 20.79 -3.15 2.46
CA ILE A 45 20.21 -2.99 3.81
C ILE A 45 19.98 -1.50 4.16
N ALA A 46 20.91 -0.61 3.83
CA ALA A 46 20.87 0.84 4.12
C ALA A 46 19.86 1.58 3.25
N GLU A 47 19.63 1.13 2.01
CA GLU A 47 18.49 1.57 1.19
C GLU A 47 17.13 1.24 1.85
N HIS A 48 17.11 0.37 2.87
CA HIS A 48 15.93 -0.01 3.63
C HIS A 48 15.94 0.49 5.10
N HIS A 49 17.01 1.15 5.55
CA HIS A 49 17.16 1.72 6.90
C HIS A 49 17.78 3.13 6.82
N ASP A 50 16.96 4.18 6.98
CA ASP A 50 17.41 5.59 6.91
C ASP A 50 18.42 5.93 8.04
N GLY A 51 19.63 6.39 7.68
CA GLY A 51 20.44 7.27 8.55
C GLY A 51 21.92 6.94 8.78
N VAL A 52 22.63 6.24 7.89
CA VAL A 52 24.03 5.83 8.19
C VAL A 52 25.03 6.39 7.18
N ASP A 53 25.65 7.52 7.55
CA ASP A 53 26.72 8.17 6.78
C ASP A 53 28.11 7.57 7.02
N GLN A 54 28.27 6.66 7.98
CA GLN A 54 29.49 5.88 8.22
C GLN A 54 29.15 4.45 8.62
N TYR A 55 29.59 3.50 7.80
CA TYR A 55 29.25 2.09 7.93
C TYR A 55 30.04 1.41 9.07
N ASP A 56 29.31 0.97 10.10
CA ASP A 56 29.81 0.12 11.19
C ASP A 56 29.01 -1.18 11.20
N HIS A 57 29.70 -2.31 10.94
CA HIS A 57 29.12 -3.66 10.94
C HIS A 57 28.43 -3.96 12.28
N GLU A 58 28.98 -3.47 13.40
CA GLU A 58 28.46 -3.76 14.74
C GLU A 58 27.13 -3.05 15.04
N GLN A 59 26.90 -1.89 14.42
CA GLN A 59 25.63 -1.15 14.59
C GLN A 59 24.44 -1.81 13.88
N HIS A 60 24.68 -2.52 12.76
CA HIS A 60 23.61 -3.05 11.90
C HIS A 60 23.36 -4.54 12.09
N LEU A 61 24.44 -5.32 12.20
CA LEU A 61 24.38 -6.78 12.32
C LEU A 61 24.55 -7.23 13.79
N GLY A 62 24.73 -6.28 14.71
CA GLY A 62 25.05 -6.56 16.10
C GLY A 62 26.53 -6.92 16.30
N PRO A 63 26.94 -7.30 17.53
CA PRO A 63 28.33 -7.53 17.86
C PRO A 63 28.94 -8.66 17.03
N ALA A 64 30.20 -8.51 16.64
CA ALA A 64 30.97 -9.56 16.00
C ALA A 64 30.97 -10.85 16.83
N LEU A 65 30.62 -11.97 16.22
CA LEU A 65 30.50 -13.25 16.93
C LEU A 65 31.87 -13.90 17.11
N ARG A 66 32.62 -14.08 16.02
CA ARG A 66 33.94 -14.73 16.01
C ARG A 66 34.69 -14.45 14.71
N THR A 67 36.01 -14.66 14.72
CA THR A 67 36.83 -14.66 13.50
C THR A 67 36.53 -15.92 12.67
N SER A 68 36.35 -15.72 11.36
CA SER A 68 36.15 -16.78 10.37
C SER A 68 37.49 -17.38 9.96
N ASP A 69 37.50 -18.70 9.71
CA ASP A 69 38.65 -19.39 9.13
C ASP A 69 38.90 -19.00 7.66
N ARG A 70 37.98 -18.23 7.06
CA ARG A 70 38.04 -17.78 5.68
C ARG A 70 38.80 -16.47 5.54
N LEU A 71 39.61 -16.38 4.50
CA LEU A 71 40.32 -15.18 4.13
C LEU A 71 39.57 -14.44 3.02
N CYS A 72 39.37 -13.14 3.20
CA CYS A 72 38.90 -12.28 2.12
C CYS A 72 39.93 -12.31 0.97
N ARG A 73 39.52 -12.67 -0.24
CA ARG A 73 40.45 -12.78 -1.38
C ARG A 73 40.91 -11.42 -1.95
N ARG A 74 40.23 -10.33 -1.56
CA ARG A 74 40.61 -8.96 -1.89
C ARG A 74 41.63 -8.39 -0.91
N CYS A 75 41.37 -8.49 0.40
CA CYS A 75 42.21 -7.90 1.45
C CYS A 75 43.24 -8.86 2.05
N ARG A 76 43.08 -10.17 1.85
CA ARG A 76 43.89 -11.25 2.47
C ARG A 76 43.91 -11.22 4.01
N VAL A 77 42.85 -10.69 4.60
CA VAL A 77 42.62 -10.71 6.06
C VAL A 77 41.56 -11.75 6.41
N PRO A 78 41.59 -12.32 7.64
CA PRO A 78 40.50 -13.14 8.14
C PRO A 78 39.18 -12.37 8.13
N MET A 79 38.11 -13.04 7.72
CA MET A 79 36.76 -12.48 7.79
C MET A 79 36.21 -12.63 9.22
N THR A 80 35.11 -11.96 9.51
CA THR A 80 34.44 -11.99 10.82
C THR A 80 33.00 -12.43 10.64
N HIS A 81 32.54 -13.34 11.48
CA HIS A 81 31.15 -13.79 11.51
C HIS A 81 30.26 -12.74 12.19
N TYR A 82 29.15 -12.41 11.54
CA TYR A 82 28.06 -11.59 12.07
C TYR A 82 26.73 -12.32 11.95
N GLN A 83 25.75 -11.94 12.77
CA GLN A 83 24.41 -12.50 12.70
C GLN A 83 23.54 -11.63 11.80
N LEU A 84 23.00 -12.20 10.72
CA LEU A 84 22.25 -11.41 9.73
C LEU A 84 20.94 -10.84 10.29
N LEU A 85 20.28 -11.57 11.19
CA LEU A 85 19.00 -11.18 11.79
C LEU A 85 18.94 -11.62 13.25
N ALA A 86 18.56 -10.72 14.16
CA ALA A 86 18.53 -10.95 15.61
C ALA A 86 17.68 -12.16 16.08
N HIS A 87 16.77 -12.66 15.24
CA HIS A 87 15.90 -13.81 15.51
C HIS A 87 16.26 -15.09 14.73
N TYR A 88 17.34 -15.08 13.94
CA TYR A 88 17.72 -16.20 13.07
C TYR A 88 19.17 -16.61 13.32
N THR A 89 19.49 -17.89 13.21
CA THR A 89 20.85 -18.44 13.38
C THR A 89 21.71 -18.29 12.11
N THR A 90 21.31 -17.46 11.15
CA THR A 90 22.05 -17.29 9.90
C THR A 90 23.20 -16.34 10.14
N GLU A 91 24.39 -16.91 10.19
CA GLU A 91 25.64 -16.17 10.27
C GLU A 91 26.10 -15.80 8.86
N ILE A 92 26.82 -14.69 8.73
CA ILE A 92 27.44 -14.25 7.48
C ILE A 92 28.88 -13.85 7.74
N ASP A 93 29.76 -14.02 6.76
CA ASP A 93 31.16 -13.62 6.86
C ASP A 93 31.35 -12.23 6.25
N CYS A 94 31.86 -11.28 7.04
CA CYS A 94 32.18 -9.93 6.58
C CYS A 94 33.69 -9.67 6.61
N CYS A 95 34.22 -9.05 5.56
CA CYS A 95 35.61 -8.61 5.52
C CYS A 95 35.77 -7.23 6.21
N PRO A 96 36.66 -7.08 7.20
CA PRO A 96 36.87 -5.80 7.88
C PRO A 96 37.63 -4.75 7.05
N GLY A 97 38.23 -5.14 5.92
CA GLY A 97 39.06 -4.24 5.10
C GLY A 97 38.41 -3.71 3.83
N CYS A 98 37.40 -4.40 3.28
CA CYS A 98 36.73 -3.99 2.04
C CYS A 98 35.21 -4.14 2.07
N ASP A 99 34.65 -4.45 3.25
CA ASP A 99 33.21 -4.62 3.45
C ASP A 99 32.55 -5.65 2.52
N GLY A 100 33.35 -6.61 2.04
CA GLY A 100 32.88 -7.71 1.23
C GLY A 100 32.18 -8.74 2.12
N VAL A 101 31.01 -9.21 1.69
CA VAL A 101 30.23 -10.19 2.44
C VAL A 101 30.18 -11.51 1.69
N TRP A 102 30.40 -12.61 2.39
CA TRP A 102 30.26 -13.97 1.88
C TRP A 102 29.11 -14.69 2.57
N LEU A 103 28.27 -15.33 1.75
CA LEU A 103 27.21 -16.24 2.19
C LEU A 103 27.47 -17.63 1.61
N ASP A 104 27.49 -18.64 2.47
CA ASP A 104 27.51 -20.03 2.03
C ASP A 104 26.17 -20.46 1.44
N LYS A 105 26.21 -21.47 0.57
CA LYS A 105 24.99 -22.10 0.03
C LYS A 105 24.01 -22.51 1.13
N HIS A 106 24.51 -23.06 2.23
CA HIS A 106 23.71 -23.45 3.38
C HIS A 106 22.95 -22.28 4.01
N GLU A 107 23.60 -21.12 4.13
CA GLU A 107 23.02 -19.89 4.70
C GLU A 107 21.98 -19.31 3.74
N VAL A 108 22.29 -19.30 2.44
CA VAL A 108 21.33 -18.94 1.38
C VAL A 108 20.10 -19.86 1.41
N ASP A 109 20.32 -21.17 1.53
CA ASP A 109 19.26 -22.17 1.62
C ASP A 109 18.43 -21.98 2.90
N GLN A 110 19.03 -21.64 4.04
CA GLN A 110 18.28 -21.32 5.27
C GLN A 110 17.33 -20.15 5.09
N VAL A 111 17.80 -19.06 4.47
CA VAL A 111 16.98 -17.87 4.20
C VAL A 111 15.84 -18.22 3.23
N MET A 112 16.15 -18.93 2.14
CA MET A 112 15.17 -19.33 1.12
C MET A 112 14.17 -20.39 1.59
N GLN A 113 14.56 -21.22 2.58
CA GLN A 113 13.71 -22.26 3.14
C GLN A 113 12.93 -21.81 4.37
N SER A 114 13.09 -20.55 4.82
CA SER A 114 12.35 -19.97 5.93
C SER A 114 10.85 -20.31 5.83
N PRO A 115 10.28 -21.03 6.81
CA PRO A 115 8.86 -21.38 6.84
C PRO A 115 7.98 -20.14 6.77
N GLN A 116 8.39 -19.02 7.38
CA GLN A 116 7.64 -17.77 7.34
C GLN A 116 7.67 -17.13 5.93
N LEU A 117 8.81 -17.14 5.22
CA LEU A 117 8.90 -16.62 3.86
C LEU A 117 8.05 -17.44 2.88
N LYS A 118 8.13 -18.78 2.97
CA LYS A 118 7.30 -19.69 2.17
C LYS A 118 5.82 -19.52 2.47
N GLN A 119 5.45 -19.33 3.75
CA GLN A 119 4.07 -19.11 4.15
C GLN A 119 3.55 -17.76 3.64
N ALA A 120 4.33 -16.68 3.75
CA ALA A 120 3.98 -15.36 3.20
C ALA A 120 3.80 -15.40 1.68
N LEU A 121 4.72 -16.06 0.95
CA LEU A 121 4.59 -16.25 -0.50
C LEU A 121 3.39 -17.13 -0.86
N LYS A 122 3.06 -18.14 -0.05
CA LYS A 122 1.89 -19.01 -0.25
C LYS A 122 0.58 -18.27 0.01
N ASP A 123 0.56 -17.38 1.01
CA ASP A 123 -0.60 -16.55 1.33
C ASP A 123 -0.85 -15.47 0.27
N LEU A 124 0.21 -14.88 -0.31
CA LEU A 124 0.11 -13.96 -1.46
C LEU A 124 -0.34 -14.64 -2.77
N ASN A 125 -0.09 -15.95 -2.92
CA ASN A 125 -0.43 -16.71 -4.13
C ASN A 125 -1.69 -17.59 -3.98
N GLN A 126 -2.44 -17.46 -2.88
CA GLN A 126 -3.51 -18.37 -2.51
C GLN A 126 -4.81 -18.13 -3.31
N LYS A 127 -5.22 -19.07 -4.19
CA LYS A 127 -6.44 -18.94 -5.02
C LYS A 127 -7.67 -18.52 -4.23
N VAL A 128 -8.51 -17.69 -4.84
CA VAL A 128 -9.74 -17.13 -4.25
C VAL A 128 -10.61 -18.24 -3.66
N SER A 129 -11.02 -18.07 -2.39
CA SER A 129 -11.93 -19.00 -1.71
C SER A 129 -13.26 -19.11 -2.46
N TRP A 130 -13.87 -20.30 -2.47
CA TRP A 130 -15.19 -20.54 -3.07
C TRP A 130 -16.27 -19.60 -2.51
N LYS A 131 -16.13 -19.17 -1.24
CA LYS A 131 -17.04 -18.20 -0.61
C LYS A 131 -16.90 -16.81 -1.24
N SER A 132 -15.66 -16.39 -1.49
CA SER A 132 -15.36 -15.13 -2.18
C SER A 132 -15.78 -15.18 -3.65
N TRP A 133 -15.65 -16.34 -4.31
CA TRP A 133 -16.18 -16.57 -5.66
C TRP A 133 -17.71 -16.44 -5.71
N LEU A 134 -18.42 -17.09 -4.78
CA LEU A 134 -19.89 -17.05 -4.71
C LEU A 134 -20.40 -15.64 -4.39
N PHE A 135 -19.74 -14.94 -3.45
CA PHE A 135 -20.05 -13.55 -3.15
C PHE A 135 -19.89 -12.65 -4.38
N GLN A 136 -18.76 -12.76 -5.09
CA GLN A 136 -18.49 -11.99 -6.30
C GLN A 136 -19.46 -12.32 -7.44
N PHE A 137 -19.86 -13.58 -7.60
CA PHE A 137 -20.84 -14.00 -8.59
C PHE A 137 -22.21 -13.38 -8.31
N LEU A 138 -22.64 -13.33 -7.05
CA LEU A 138 -23.94 -12.79 -6.67
C LEU A 138 -23.99 -11.26 -6.63
N THR A 139 -22.87 -10.60 -6.31
CA THR A 139 -22.85 -9.15 -6.07
C THR A 139 -22.16 -8.35 -7.18
N ALA A 140 -21.40 -9.01 -8.07
CA ALA A 140 -20.48 -8.37 -9.02
C ALA A 140 -19.42 -7.45 -8.37
N MET A 141 -19.26 -7.50 -7.05
CA MET A 141 -18.46 -6.56 -6.29
C MET A 141 -17.01 -7.06 -6.08
N PRO A 142 -15.97 -6.20 -6.14
CA PRO A 142 -14.57 -6.62 -6.08
C PRO A 142 -14.11 -7.07 -4.70
N VAL A 143 -13.34 -8.15 -4.58
CA VAL A 143 -12.77 -8.57 -3.28
C VAL A 143 -11.26 -8.32 -3.26
N GLU A 144 -10.77 -7.81 -2.13
CA GLU A 144 -9.35 -7.63 -1.87
C GLU A 144 -8.64 -8.98 -1.68
N TYR A 145 -7.49 -9.15 -2.33
CA TYR A 145 -6.82 -10.45 -2.38
C TYR A 145 -5.43 -10.47 -1.72
N ASN A 146 -4.74 -9.32 -1.59
CA ASN A 146 -3.28 -9.35 -1.43
C ASN A 146 -2.66 -8.61 -0.24
N VAL A 147 -3.41 -7.83 0.54
CA VAL A 147 -2.81 -7.13 1.69
C VAL A 147 -3.77 -7.25 2.86
N LYS A 148 -3.46 -8.09 3.84
CA LYS A 148 -4.23 -8.08 5.11
C LYS A 148 -3.65 -7.01 6.02
N PRO A 149 -4.47 -6.16 6.66
CA PRO A 149 -3.99 -5.17 7.61
C PRO A 149 -3.39 -5.85 8.85
N HIS A 150 -2.31 -5.29 9.39
CA HIS A 150 -1.69 -5.76 10.63
C HIS A 150 -2.39 -5.22 11.87
N ARG A 151 -2.99 -4.03 11.78
CA ARG A 151 -3.76 -3.39 12.84
C ARG A 151 -5.26 -3.59 12.65
N THR A 152 -5.99 -3.55 13.76
CA THR A 152 -7.45 -3.54 13.70
C THR A 152 -7.93 -2.17 13.20
N PRO A 153 -8.73 -2.10 12.12
CA PRO A 153 -9.12 -0.82 11.50
C PRO A 153 -10.29 -0.17 12.24
N TRP A 154 -10.03 0.40 13.42
CA TRP A 154 -11.04 0.99 14.29
C TRP A 154 -11.74 2.19 13.66
N VAL A 155 -11.01 3.04 12.95
CA VAL A 155 -11.56 4.24 12.32
C VAL A 155 -12.47 3.84 11.17
N THR A 156 -12.03 2.93 10.29
CA THR A 156 -12.84 2.43 9.18
C THR A 156 -14.14 1.82 9.69
N ARG A 157 -14.08 0.98 10.73
CA ARG A 157 -15.28 0.40 11.37
C ARG A 157 -16.19 1.46 11.97
N THR A 158 -15.62 2.48 12.61
CA THR A 158 -16.37 3.57 13.22
C THR A 158 -17.07 4.42 12.16
N LEU A 159 -16.38 4.77 11.06
CA LEU A 159 -16.97 5.49 9.94
C LEU A 159 -18.13 4.72 9.33
N VAL A 160 -17.96 3.41 9.10
CA VAL A 160 -19.04 2.55 8.59
C VAL A 160 -20.23 2.51 9.54
N PHE A 161 -19.96 2.34 10.84
CA PHE A 161 -21.01 2.35 11.86
C PHE A 161 -21.75 3.69 11.91
N LEU A 162 -21.04 4.82 11.90
CA LEU A 162 -21.65 6.15 11.96
C LEU A 162 -22.53 6.44 10.73
N CYS A 163 -22.07 6.10 9.53
CA CYS A 163 -22.88 6.23 8.31
C CYS A 163 -24.14 5.35 8.38
N ALA A 164 -24.00 4.10 8.84
CA ALA A 164 -25.13 3.19 9.01
C ALA A 164 -26.11 3.69 10.09
N LEU A 165 -25.59 4.26 11.18
CA LEU A 165 -26.39 4.82 12.27
C LEU A 165 -27.19 6.04 11.79
N VAL A 166 -26.55 7.01 11.13
CA VAL A 166 -27.23 8.20 10.59
C VAL A 166 -28.31 7.78 9.61
N PHE A 167 -28.02 6.85 8.70
CA PHE A 167 -29.02 6.32 7.78
C PHE A 167 -30.17 5.60 8.51
N GLY A 168 -29.86 4.79 9.52
CA GLY A 168 -30.85 4.08 10.33
C GLY A 168 -31.76 5.02 11.12
N VAL A 169 -31.23 6.11 11.67
CA VAL A 169 -32.02 7.17 12.33
C VAL A 169 -32.94 7.86 11.33
N GLY A 170 -32.45 8.18 10.13
CA GLY A 170 -33.28 8.74 9.05
C GLY A 170 -34.40 7.81 8.62
N ALA A 171 -34.22 6.50 8.70
CA ALA A 171 -35.24 5.52 8.36
C ALA A 171 -36.36 5.39 9.41
N LEU A 172 -36.26 6.02 10.58
CA LEU A 172 -37.28 5.94 11.64
C LEU A 172 -38.54 6.75 11.31
N SER A 173 -38.39 7.91 10.68
CA SER A 173 -39.52 8.76 10.28
C SER A 173 -39.13 9.73 9.17
N ALA A 174 -40.12 10.26 8.45
CA ALA A 174 -39.88 11.26 7.40
C ALA A 174 -39.28 12.55 7.97
N GLU A 175 -39.72 12.95 9.16
CA GLU A 175 -39.23 14.13 9.86
C GLU A 175 -37.77 13.97 10.30
N ALA A 176 -37.38 12.78 10.77
CA ALA A 176 -35.99 12.47 11.11
C ALA A 176 -35.09 12.51 9.87
N ASN A 177 -35.56 11.94 8.76
CA ASN A 177 -34.84 11.99 7.48
C ASN A 177 -34.67 13.43 6.99
N GLU A 178 -35.76 14.20 6.94
CA GLU A 178 -35.71 15.61 6.53
C GLU A 178 -34.74 16.41 7.41
N TRP A 179 -34.81 16.23 8.73
CA TRP A 179 -33.91 16.89 9.67
C TRP A 179 -32.44 16.55 9.38
N ILE A 180 -32.11 15.27 9.12
CA ILE A 180 -30.75 14.84 8.78
C ILE A 180 -30.28 15.52 7.48
N PHE A 181 -31.09 15.53 6.43
CA PHE A 181 -30.67 16.12 5.16
C PHE A 181 -30.50 17.64 5.25
N VAL A 182 -31.39 18.32 5.95
CA VAL A 182 -31.33 19.78 6.14
C VAL A 182 -30.15 20.20 7.02
N ASN A 183 -29.89 19.46 8.10
CA ASN A 183 -28.91 19.88 9.10
C ASN A 183 -27.51 19.30 8.87
N LEU A 184 -27.41 18.09 8.30
CA LEU A 184 -26.14 17.38 8.12
C LEU A 184 -25.69 17.32 6.66
N GLY A 185 -26.60 17.37 5.69
CA GLY A 185 -26.26 17.49 4.27
C GLY A 185 -25.68 18.87 3.96
N LEU A 186 -24.78 18.94 2.96
CA LEU A 186 -24.22 20.21 2.53
C LEU A 186 -25.17 20.91 1.59
N ASN A 187 -25.77 22.01 2.05
CA ASN A 187 -26.73 22.80 1.32
C ASN A 187 -26.09 24.15 0.92
N SER A 188 -26.17 24.52 -0.37
CA SER A 188 -25.68 25.82 -0.87
C SER A 188 -26.40 27.01 -0.25
N ASP A 189 -27.64 26.82 0.19
CA ASP A 189 -28.50 27.90 0.70
C ASP A 189 -28.34 28.12 2.22
N THR A 190 -27.45 27.37 2.87
CA THR A 190 -27.19 27.52 4.30
C THR A 190 -26.58 28.90 4.59
N GLN A 191 -27.38 29.78 5.20
CA GLN A 191 -26.98 31.16 5.48
C GLN A 191 -26.04 31.31 6.68
N SER A 192 -26.08 30.39 7.64
CA SER A 192 -25.26 30.45 8.84
C SER A 192 -23.84 29.95 8.54
N PRO A 193 -22.78 30.78 8.66
CA PRO A 193 -21.43 30.35 8.33
C PRO A 193 -20.93 29.19 9.19
N SER A 194 -21.28 29.17 10.48
CA SER A 194 -20.88 28.07 11.38
C SER A 194 -21.57 26.75 11.03
N HIS A 195 -22.83 26.82 10.57
CA HIS A 195 -23.57 25.65 10.13
C HIS A 195 -23.03 25.13 8.79
N PHE A 196 -22.70 26.02 7.86
CA PHE A 196 -22.08 25.65 6.60
C PHE A 196 -20.73 24.94 6.81
N VAL A 197 -19.90 25.42 7.75
CA VAL A 197 -18.63 24.76 8.11
C VAL A 197 -18.86 23.36 8.69
N LEU A 198 -19.88 23.18 9.53
CA LEU A 198 -20.25 21.86 10.02
C LEU A 198 -20.69 20.94 8.87
N GLN A 199 -21.48 21.47 7.94
CA GLN A 199 -22.00 20.75 6.79
C GLN A 199 -20.90 20.27 5.84
N LEU A 200 -19.80 21.03 5.68
CA LEU A 200 -18.61 20.58 4.92
C LEU A 200 -17.97 19.30 5.49
N LEU A 201 -18.23 18.99 6.76
CA LEU A 201 -17.80 17.75 7.41
C LEU A 201 -18.92 16.70 7.44
N SER A 202 -20.12 17.09 7.88
CA SER A 202 -21.19 16.14 8.21
C SER A 202 -21.84 15.49 6.99
N TYR A 203 -21.78 16.12 5.81
CA TYR A 203 -22.43 15.59 4.62
C TYR A 203 -21.91 14.21 4.21
N GLN A 204 -20.66 13.91 4.57
CA GLN A 204 -19.97 12.65 4.29
C GLN A 204 -20.65 11.44 4.96
N PHE A 205 -21.49 11.67 5.98
CA PHE A 205 -22.18 10.64 6.74
C PHE A 205 -23.65 10.44 6.31
N VAL A 206 -24.21 11.38 5.53
CA VAL A 206 -25.59 11.34 5.06
C VAL A 206 -25.67 10.58 3.74
N HIS A 207 -26.71 9.76 3.53
CA HIS A 207 -26.84 8.93 2.33
C HIS A 207 -28.25 8.99 1.74
N GLY A 208 -28.33 9.24 0.43
CA GLY A 208 -29.58 9.36 -0.36
C GLY A 208 -30.44 8.09 -0.48
N GLY A 209 -29.95 6.94 -0.03
CA GLY A 209 -30.67 5.67 -0.13
C GLY A 209 -29.81 4.47 0.25
N LEU A 210 -30.45 3.30 0.39
CA LEU A 210 -29.80 2.08 0.86
C LEU A 210 -28.65 1.64 -0.06
N MET A 211 -28.86 1.64 -1.38
CA MET A 211 -27.80 1.27 -2.33
C MET A 211 -26.64 2.27 -2.33
N HIS A 212 -26.92 3.56 -2.09
CA HIS A 212 -25.88 4.58 -1.97
C HIS A 212 -25.02 4.32 -0.71
N LEU A 213 -25.66 4.02 0.43
CA LEU A 213 -24.95 3.63 1.65
C LEU A 213 -24.12 2.36 1.45
N VAL A 214 -24.75 1.28 0.99
CA VAL A 214 -24.08 -0.03 0.84
C VAL A 214 -22.89 0.08 -0.12
N GLY A 215 -23.03 0.79 -1.24
CA GLY A 215 -21.94 1.00 -2.19
C GLY A 215 -20.75 1.73 -1.56
N ASN A 216 -21.00 2.85 -0.86
CA ASN A 216 -19.94 3.61 -0.20
C ASN A 216 -19.26 2.79 0.90
N MET A 217 -20.04 2.16 1.77
CA MET A 217 -19.48 1.41 2.90
C MET A 217 -18.72 0.18 2.44
N TYR A 218 -19.15 -0.45 1.35
CA TYR A 218 -18.43 -1.55 0.73
C TYR A 218 -17.02 -1.14 0.29
N PHE A 219 -16.92 -0.05 -0.49
CA PHE A 219 -15.62 0.41 -0.96
C PHE A 219 -14.74 0.93 0.17
N LEU A 220 -15.31 1.66 1.14
CA LEU A 220 -14.59 2.07 2.34
C LEU A 220 -14.08 0.87 3.14
N TRP A 221 -14.86 -0.20 3.25
CA TRP A 221 -14.45 -1.41 3.97
C TRP A 221 -13.29 -2.15 3.30
N ILE A 222 -13.20 -2.10 1.97
CA ILE A 222 -12.21 -2.84 1.18
C ILE A 222 -10.85 -2.15 1.09
N ILE A 223 -10.83 -0.81 1.10
CA ILE A 223 -9.58 -0.06 0.94
C ILE A 223 -9.18 0.65 2.24
N GLY A 224 -10.16 0.92 3.11
CA GLY A 224 -9.98 1.75 4.29
C GLY A 224 -9.08 1.08 5.32
N ASP A 225 -9.17 -0.25 5.47
CA ASP A 225 -8.36 -0.98 6.43
C ASP A 225 -6.87 -0.99 6.07
N ASN A 226 -6.49 -1.17 4.80
CA ASN A 226 -5.09 -1.06 4.37
C ASN A 226 -4.55 0.37 4.51
N LEU A 227 -5.36 1.36 4.14
CA LEU A 227 -4.97 2.77 4.23
C LEU A 227 -4.83 3.21 5.69
N GLU A 228 -5.71 2.73 6.57
CA GLU A 228 -5.65 2.96 8.01
C GLU A 228 -4.44 2.27 8.64
N ASP A 229 -4.08 1.07 8.21
CA ASP A 229 -2.88 0.37 8.65
C ASP A 229 -1.60 1.13 8.22
N ALA A 230 -1.56 1.57 6.96
CA ALA A 230 -0.41 2.27 6.38
C ALA A 230 -0.17 3.66 7.00
N LEU A 231 -1.23 4.40 7.31
CA LEU A 231 -1.15 5.75 7.88
C LEU A 231 -1.16 5.76 9.42
N GLY A 232 -1.92 4.85 10.03
CA GLY A 232 -2.36 4.89 11.41
C GLY A 232 -3.69 5.63 11.59
N HIS A 233 -4.42 5.31 12.67
CA HIS A 233 -5.79 5.76 12.94
C HIS A 233 -6.01 7.28 12.76
N GLY A 234 -5.23 8.11 13.46
CA GLY A 234 -5.45 9.56 13.48
C GLY A 234 -5.20 10.23 12.12
N ALA A 235 -4.10 9.85 11.45
CA ALA A 235 -3.76 10.38 10.13
C ALA A 235 -4.78 9.94 9.07
N PHE A 236 -5.25 8.69 9.13
CA PHE A 236 -6.30 8.20 8.25
C PHE A 236 -7.62 8.96 8.44
N LEU A 237 -8.06 9.18 9.69
CA LEU A 237 -9.29 9.95 9.96
C LEU A 237 -9.18 11.40 9.45
N ALA A 238 -8.06 12.07 9.76
CA ALA A 238 -7.83 13.44 9.31
C ALA A 238 -7.84 13.54 7.79
N LEU A 239 -7.17 12.60 7.11
CA LEU A 239 -7.15 12.53 5.66
C LEU A 239 -8.55 12.29 5.08
N TYR A 240 -9.32 11.34 5.63
CA TYR A 240 -10.68 11.03 5.17
C TYR A 240 -11.57 12.28 5.24
N LEU A 241 -11.57 12.98 6.37
CA LEU A 241 -12.39 14.18 6.58
C LEU A 241 -11.93 15.33 5.67
N PHE A 242 -10.61 15.55 5.57
CA PHE A 242 -10.04 16.57 4.69
C PHE A 242 -10.37 16.31 3.21
N ALA A 243 -10.27 15.06 2.77
CA ALA A 243 -10.62 14.67 1.41
C ALA A 243 -12.07 14.97 1.08
N GLY A 244 -12.99 14.72 2.02
CA GLY A 244 -14.39 15.11 1.86
C GLY A 244 -14.57 16.61 1.73
N ILE A 245 -13.95 17.42 2.60
CA ILE A 245 -14.02 18.88 2.47
C ILE A 245 -13.57 19.32 1.07
N MET A 246 -12.44 18.81 0.60
CA MET A 246 -11.91 19.17 -0.72
C MET A 246 -12.80 18.70 -1.88
N ALA A 247 -13.42 17.52 -1.75
CA ALA A 247 -14.40 17.03 -2.72
C ALA A 247 -15.65 17.93 -2.75
N ALA A 248 -16.17 18.33 -1.58
CA ALA A 248 -17.27 19.28 -1.49
C ALA A 248 -16.93 20.64 -2.11
N LEU A 249 -15.71 21.15 -1.86
CA LEU A 249 -15.24 22.39 -2.49
C LEU A 249 -15.14 22.25 -4.01
N ALA A 250 -14.68 21.10 -4.53
CA ALA A 250 -14.65 20.84 -5.97
C ALA A 250 -16.06 20.85 -6.59
N GLU A 251 -17.05 20.26 -5.91
CA GLU A 251 -18.45 20.32 -6.33
C GLU A 251 -18.98 21.75 -6.31
N LEU A 252 -18.79 22.48 -5.21
CA LEU A 252 -19.24 23.87 -5.07
C LEU A 252 -18.64 24.81 -6.14
N LEU A 253 -17.40 24.57 -6.57
CA LEU A 253 -16.73 25.37 -7.60
C LEU A 253 -17.29 25.13 -9.01
N LEU A 254 -17.81 23.94 -9.29
CA LEU A 254 -18.28 23.54 -10.62
C LEU A 254 -19.81 23.44 -10.71
N PHE A 255 -20.48 23.62 -9.58
CA PHE A 255 -21.94 23.61 -9.49
C PHE A 255 -22.56 24.80 -10.23
N ASP A 256 -23.58 24.51 -11.04
CA ASP A 256 -24.39 25.51 -11.73
C ASP A 256 -25.62 25.87 -10.89
N ALA A 257 -25.57 27.01 -10.20
CA ALA A 257 -26.66 27.52 -9.38
C ALA A 257 -27.95 27.83 -10.16
N SER A 258 -27.90 27.89 -11.50
CA SER A 258 -29.12 28.03 -12.32
C SER A 258 -29.98 26.76 -12.34
N GLN A 259 -29.44 25.61 -11.92
CA GLN A 259 -30.15 24.31 -11.86
C GLN A 259 -30.90 24.10 -10.53
N GLY A 260 -30.90 25.07 -9.61
CA GLY A 260 -31.49 24.99 -8.29
C GLY A 260 -30.44 25.06 -7.18
N PRO A 261 -30.79 24.76 -5.92
CA PRO A 261 -29.84 24.68 -4.82
C PRO A 261 -29.09 23.34 -4.82
N LEU A 262 -27.82 23.35 -4.40
CA LEU A 262 -27.02 22.15 -4.23
C LEU A 262 -27.38 21.48 -2.91
N LEU A 263 -27.65 20.18 -2.95
CA LEU A 263 -27.68 19.32 -1.76
C LEU A 263 -26.72 18.15 -1.97
N LEU A 264 -25.53 18.27 -1.37
CA LEU A 264 -24.49 17.25 -1.43
C LEU A 264 -24.57 16.33 -0.21
N VAL A 265 -24.57 15.02 -0.45
CA VAL A 265 -24.56 13.97 0.57
C VAL A 265 -23.70 12.80 0.10
N GLY A 266 -23.08 12.10 1.05
CA GLY A 266 -22.41 10.82 0.81
C GLY A 266 -20.90 10.87 1.00
N ALA A 267 -20.36 9.72 1.38
CA ALA A 267 -18.92 9.51 1.59
C ALA A 267 -18.11 9.38 0.29
N SER A 268 -18.76 9.37 -0.87
CA SER A 268 -18.17 8.98 -2.15
C SER A 268 -17.00 9.88 -2.58
N GLY A 269 -17.02 11.18 -2.27
CA GLY A 269 -15.90 12.09 -2.53
C GLY A 269 -14.65 11.74 -1.71
N SER A 270 -14.81 11.43 -0.42
CA SER A 270 -13.73 10.97 0.45
C SER A 270 -13.18 9.62 -0.02
N ILE A 271 -14.06 8.68 -0.37
CA ILE A 271 -13.69 7.36 -0.89
C ILE A 271 -12.96 7.49 -2.23
N ALA A 272 -13.36 8.42 -3.10
CA ALA A 272 -12.66 8.71 -4.35
C ALA A 272 -11.20 9.12 -4.09
N ALA A 273 -10.95 9.97 -3.09
CA ALA A 273 -9.59 10.30 -2.69
C ALA A 273 -8.81 9.09 -2.15
N LEU A 274 -9.46 8.27 -1.32
CA LEU A 274 -8.86 7.02 -0.83
C LEU A 274 -8.45 6.08 -1.96
N PHE A 275 -9.23 6.02 -3.05
CA PHE A 275 -8.85 5.27 -4.25
C PHE A 275 -7.60 5.83 -4.93
N GLY A 276 -7.49 7.16 -5.04
CA GLY A 276 -6.29 7.81 -5.56
C GLY A 276 -5.04 7.46 -4.75
N LEU A 277 -5.16 7.44 -3.41
CA LEU A 277 -4.08 6.97 -2.52
C LEU A 277 -3.75 5.50 -2.74
N TYR A 278 -4.78 4.65 -2.77
CA TYR A 278 -4.63 3.21 -2.90
C TYR A 278 -3.88 2.84 -4.18
N LEU A 279 -4.17 3.54 -5.28
CA LEU A 279 -3.45 3.42 -6.55
C LEU A 279 -1.96 3.74 -6.45
N MET A 280 -1.63 4.82 -5.73
CA MET A 280 -0.26 5.31 -5.64
C MET A 280 0.61 4.45 -4.72
N TRP A 281 0.02 3.87 -3.68
CA TRP A 281 0.75 3.11 -2.65
C TRP A 281 0.72 1.61 -2.86
N PHE A 282 -0.35 1.05 -3.44
CA PHE A 282 -0.55 -0.38 -3.57
C PHE A 282 -0.57 -0.83 -5.04
N ARG A 283 0.50 -0.53 -5.79
CA ARG A 283 0.60 -0.77 -7.25
C ARG A 283 0.38 -2.23 -7.66
N HIS A 284 0.71 -3.17 -6.78
CA HIS A 284 0.59 -4.62 -7.00
C HIS A 284 -0.53 -5.28 -6.20
N ALA A 285 -1.31 -4.53 -5.41
CA ALA A 285 -2.54 -5.07 -4.84
C ALA A 285 -3.49 -5.41 -5.99
N SER A 286 -4.09 -6.60 -5.95
CA SER A 286 -5.07 -7.01 -6.94
C SER A 286 -6.47 -6.91 -6.34
N LEU A 287 -7.31 -6.08 -6.95
CA LEU A 287 -8.74 -6.14 -6.78
C LEU A 287 -9.27 -7.19 -7.77
N THR A 288 -9.92 -8.22 -7.26
CA THR A 288 -10.46 -9.28 -8.12
C THR A 288 -11.88 -8.89 -8.50
N PHE A 289 -12.15 -8.74 -9.80
CA PHE A 289 -13.47 -8.41 -10.32
C PHE A 289 -14.08 -9.64 -11.02
N MET A 290 -15.39 -9.80 -10.86
CA MET A 290 -16.17 -10.79 -11.61
C MET A 290 -16.75 -10.13 -12.86
N ILE A 291 -16.39 -10.63 -14.04
CA ILE A 291 -17.03 -10.24 -15.31
C ILE A 291 -17.87 -11.44 -15.78
N ILE A 292 -19.19 -11.34 -15.58
CA ILE A 292 -20.22 -12.33 -15.96
C ILE A 292 -20.07 -13.69 -15.25
N VAL A 293 -19.06 -14.49 -15.60
CA VAL A 293 -18.76 -15.82 -14.98
C VAL A 293 -17.25 -16.04 -14.77
N TYR A 294 -16.40 -15.13 -15.25
CA TYR A 294 -14.95 -15.25 -15.17
C TYR A 294 -14.37 -14.21 -14.20
N GLN A 295 -13.61 -14.69 -13.22
CA GLN A 295 -12.80 -13.85 -12.34
C GLN A 295 -11.57 -13.39 -13.10
N LYS A 296 -11.44 -12.09 -13.33
CA LYS A 296 -10.23 -11.50 -13.92
C LYS A 296 -9.56 -10.64 -12.86
N LYS A 297 -8.28 -10.92 -12.60
CA LYS A 297 -7.42 -9.98 -11.87
C LYS A 297 -7.21 -8.77 -12.78
N LEU A 298 -8.00 -7.73 -12.56
CA LEU A 298 -7.77 -6.46 -13.24
C LEU A 298 -6.69 -5.72 -12.48
N ALA A 299 -5.71 -5.17 -13.19
CA ALA A 299 -4.80 -4.24 -12.54
C ALA A 299 -5.61 -3.03 -12.07
N PRO A 300 -5.47 -2.57 -10.81
CA PRO A 300 -6.31 -1.53 -10.23
C PRO A 300 -6.45 -0.29 -11.12
N HIS A 301 -5.37 0.12 -11.80
CA HIS A 301 -5.38 1.28 -12.71
C HIS A 301 -6.42 1.20 -13.83
N TRP A 302 -6.74 0.02 -14.38
CA TRP A 302 -7.77 -0.10 -15.42
C TRP A 302 -9.17 0.12 -14.86
N TYR A 303 -9.44 -0.36 -13.65
CA TYR A 303 -10.72 -0.14 -12.98
C TYR A 303 -10.92 1.35 -12.71
N PHE A 304 -9.91 1.99 -12.13
CA PHE A 304 -10.00 3.41 -11.82
C PHE A 304 -10.00 4.30 -13.06
N LEU A 305 -9.37 3.89 -14.16
CA LEU A 305 -9.53 4.56 -15.44
C LEU A 305 -10.98 4.47 -15.94
N ILE A 306 -11.58 3.28 -15.94
CA ILE A 306 -12.98 3.08 -16.37
C ILE A 306 -13.94 3.86 -15.46
N TRP A 307 -13.75 3.78 -14.13
CA TRP A 307 -14.55 4.52 -13.15
C TRP A 307 -14.44 6.03 -13.35
N SER A 308 -13.22 6.56 -13.54
CA SER A 308 -13.01 7.99 -13.82
C SER A 308 -13.62 8.43 -15.15
N LEU A 309 -13.56 7.58 -16.20
CA LEU A 309 -14.20 7.86 -17.48
C LEU A 309 -15.74 7.87 -17.37
N ILE A 310 -16.33 6.96 -16.58
CA ILE A 310 -17.77 6.97 -16.30
C ILE A 310 -18.17 8.25 -15.55
N ASN A 311 -17.38 8.66 -14.55
CA ASN A 311 -17.65 9.89 -13.81
C ASN A 311 -17.51 11.14 -14.68
N LEU A 312 -16.49 11.19 -15.53
CA LEU A 312 -16.29 12.26 -16.48
C LEU A 312 -17.42 12.32 -17.51
N PHE A 313 -17.84 11.19 -18.06
CA PHE A 313 -18.98 11.11 -18.97
C PHE A 313 -20.28 11.53 -18.28
N GLY A 314 -20.51 11.07 -17.06
CA GLY A 314 -21.66 11.44 -16.24
C GLY A 314 -21.75 12.96 -16.01
N MET A 315 -20.61 13.61 -15.72
CA MET A 315 -20.53 15.07 -15.55
C MET A 315 -21.05 15.86 -16.76
N PHE A 316 -20.87 15.33 -17.98
CA PHE A 316 -21.28 16.01 -19.21
C PHE A 316 -22.62 15.55 -19.79
N THR A 317 -23.18 14.43 -19.31
CA THR A 317 -24.33 13.77 -19.96
C THR A 317 -25.50 13.47 -19.05
N ALA A 318 -25.28 13.30 -17.74
CA ALA A 318 -26.33 12.99 -16.79
C ALA A 318 -26.92 14.29 -16.22
N GLN A 319 -28.26 14.41 -16.23
CA GLN A 319 -28.95 15.51 -15.57
C GLN A 319 -29.25 15.15 -14.11
N GLY A 320 -28.49 15.75 -13.18
CA GLY A 320 -28.73 15.70 -11.74
C GLY A 320 -28.51 14.32 -11.08
N GLY A 321 -28.47 14.32 -9.74
CA GLY A 321 -28.50 13.10 -8.92
C GLY A 321 -27.16 12.47 -8.55
N VAL A 322 -26.03 12.91 -9.12
CA VAL A 322 -24.68 12.43 -8.76
C VAL A 322 -23.69 13.59 -8.72
N ALA A 323 -22.87 13.63 -7.67
CA ALA A 323 -21.85 14.67 -7.44
C ALA A 323 -20.55 14.36 -8.21
N TRP A 324 -20.61 14.50 -9.54
CA TRP A 324 -19.51 14.12 -10.43
C TRP A 324 -18.22 14.91 -10.17
N ALA A 325 -18.34 16.22 -9.85
CA ALA A 325 -17.20 17.07 -9.56
C ALA A 325 -16.56 16.72 -8.22
N ALA A 326 -17.35 16.36 -7.21
CA ALA A 326 -16.85 15.81 -5.94
C ALA A 326 -16.03 14.55 -6.15
N HIS A 327 -16.48 13.62 -7.01
CA HIS A 327 -15.76 12.38 -7.29
C HIS A 327 -14.42 12.64 -7.99
N LEU A 328 -14.41 13.46 -9.05
CA LEU A 328 -13.20 13.77 -9.80
C LEU A 328 -12.21 14.60 -8.96
N GLY A 329 -12.71 15.59 -8.21
CA GLY A 329 -11.91 16.41 -7.31
C GLY A 329 -11.30 15.60 -6.18
N GLY A 330 -12.10 14.74 -5.54
CA GLY A 330 -11.62 13.80 -4.52
C GLY A 330 -10.54 12.86 -5.07
N PHE A 331 -10.80 12.19 -6.20
CA PHE A 331 -9.82 11.30 -6.82
C PHE A 331 -8.52 12.01 -7.21
N GLY A 332 -8.61 13.20 -7.82
CA GLY A 332 -7.45 14.02 -8.17
C GLY A 332 -6.61 14.42 -6.95
N LEU A 333 -7.26 14.83 -5.86
CA LEU A 333 -6.59 15.08 -4.58
C LEU A 333 -5.92 13.82 -4.04
N GLY A 334 -6.61 12.68 -4.11
CA GLY A 334 -6.08 11.38 -3.70
C GLY A 334 -4.79 11.02 -4.43
N LEU A 335 -4.75 11.21 -5.76
CA LEU A 335 -3.54 11.00 -6.55
C LEU A 335 -2.41 11.95 -6.14
N LEU A 336 -2.72 13.24 -5.94
CA LEU A 336 -1.75 14.25 -5.53
C LEU A 336 -1.15 13.91 -4.15
N LEU A 337 -2.00 13.69 -3.15
CA LEU A 337 -1.57 13.31 -1.80
C LEU A 337 -0.86 11.96 -1.82
N GLY A 338 -1.32 11.02 -2.63
CA GLY A 338 -0.69 9.71 -2.80
C GLY A 338 0.73 9.83 -3.34
N TYR A 339 0.94 10.71 -4.32
CA TYR A 339 2.26 11.05 -4.83
C TYR A 339 3.14 11.72 -3.76
N LEU A 340 2.64 12.78 -3.11
CA LEU A 340 3.42 13.57 -2.14
C LEU A 340 3.81 12.78 -0.89
N LEU A 341 2.94 11.89 -0.43
CA LEU A 341 3.16 11.10 0.78
C LEU A 341 3.79 9.74 0.49
N ARG A 342 4.05 9.41 -0.78
CA ARG A 342 4.53 8.09 -1.21
C ARG A 342 5.77 7.66 -0.43
N ASP A 343 6.82 8.47 -0.45
CA ASP A 343 8.10 8.09 0.14
C ASP A 343 8.02 8.00 1.67
N TYR A 344 7.15 8.80 2.30
CA TYR A 344 6.87 8.67 3.73
C TYR A 344 6.16 7.35 4.06
N VAL A 345 5.11 7.01 3.29
CA VAL A 345 4.33 5.78 3.52
C VAL A 345 5.16 4.53 3.23
N LEU A 346 5.94 4.52 2.15
CA LEU A 346 6.78 3.37 1.80
C LEU A 346 7.87 3.14 2.84
N ARG A 347 8.53 4.19 3.34
CA ARG A 347 9.53 4.06 4.42
C ARG A 347 8.94 3.50 5.71
N LYS A 348 7.73 3.93 6.07
CA LYS A 348 7.04 3.46 7.28
C LYS A 348 6.49 2.03 7.14
N ASN A 349 6.32 1.53 5.91
CA ASN A 349 5.69 0.25 5.63
C ASN A 349 6.57 -0.61 4.69
N PRO A 350 7.59 -1.31 5.22
CA PRO A 350 8.57 -2.05 4.41
C PRO A 350 7.98 -3.10 3.47
N LEU A 351 6.88 -3.75 3.86
CA LEU A 351 6.16 -4.71 3.01
C LEU A 351 5.55 -4.04 1.77
N ILE A 352 4.95 -2.85 1.94
CA ILE A 352 4.39 -2.08 0.82
C ILE A 352 5.53 -1.62 -0.10
N ALA A 353 6.67 -1.20 0.45
CA ALA A 353 7.86 -0.84 -0.33
C ALA A 353 8.38 -2.01 -1.17
N MET A 354 8.56 -3.19 -0.55
CA MET A 354 9.01 -4.41 -1.24
C MET A 354 8.05 -4.81 -2.37
N LEU A 355 6.73 -4.75 -2.13
CA LEU A 355 5.73 -5.08 -3.16
C LEU A 355 5.69 -4.08 -4.32
N ASN A 356 6.25 -2.88 -4.18
CA ASN A 356 6.32 -1.87 -5.25
C ASN A 356 7.60 -1.97 -6.11
N GLN A 357 8.54 -2.84 -5.76
CA GLN A 357 9.78 -3.02 -6.51
C GLN A 357 9.52 -3.68 -7.88
N PRO A 358 10.27 -3.31 -8.94
CA PRO A 358 10.15 -3.92 -10.27
C PRO A 358 10.29 -5.45 -10.28
N GLU A 359 11.07 -6.00 -9.36
CA GLU A 359 11.42 -7.40 -9.22
C GLU A 359 10.29 -8.23 -8.57
N ALA A 360 9.32 -7.57 -7.91
CA ALA A 360 8.14 -8.18 -7.32
C ALA A 360 7.13 -8.61 -8.41
N ALA A 361 7.50 -9.62 -9.19
CA ALA A 361 6.62 -10.28 -10.14
C ALA A 361 5.64 -11.21 -9.42
N ILE A 362 4.53 -10.66 -8.93
CA ILE A 362 3.41 -11.48 -8.45
C ILE A 362 2.80 -12.19 -9.67
N ASN A 363 2.82 -13.52 -9.68
CA ASN A 363 2.13 -14.30 -10.70
C ASN A 363 0.63 -13.96 -10.66
N ARG A 364 0.17 -13.23 -11.68
CA ARG A 364 -1.22 -12.77 -11.81
C ARG A 364 -2.12 -13.92 -12.27
#